data_AF-A0A4Q3ZD59-F1
#
_entry.id   AF-A0A4Q3ZD59-F1
#
_cell.length_a   1.000
_cell.length_b   1.000
_cell.length_c   1.000
_cell.angle_alpha   90.00
_cell.angle_beta   90.00
_cell.angle_gamma   90.00
#
_symmetry.space_group_name_H-M   'P 1'
#
loop_
_entity.id
_entity.type
_entity.pdbx_description
1 polymer ?
#
loop_
_entity_poly.entity_id
_entity_poly.type
_entity_poly.pdbx_seq_one_letter_code
_entity_poly.pdbx_strand_id
1 'polypeptide(L)'
;MFARTWQGTMIAAARSPRIKAFMQDHRATSFLADRYVAGKHVSDGAARARGLMAEAGIRSSLFFMGEYVDSPELVEENVAQKLAAVAALTTSGLDLHVSVDPTQIGYHLDPDLVRPRAERIARAIADRPVGEQRLRCMMIDMEDESVTGPTIALHDALADAGLPVALTLQAYLRRTEADLAAQIRRGSKVRLVRGAFVGGNAIAFTKVSEIKANYRRLIDRMFSEAAFAAGFYPIVATHDTALHAHAIAAAESGGWPKGSYEFEMLLGVREEAARDLAARGERVRLYLPFGKDWWPYAVRRIGEYPGNAKLLVSSLFS
;
A
#
# COMPACT_ATOMS: atom_id res chain seq x y z
N MET A 1 -5.26 -25.95 8.06
CA MET A 1 -6.63 -26.20 7.54
C MET A 1 -7.55 -25.02 7.87
N PHE A 2 -7.73 -24.70 9.17
CA PHE A 2 -8.58 -23.59 9.64
C PHE A 2 -8.32 -22.22 8.97
N ALA A 3 -7.07 -21.77 8.89
CA ALA A 3 -6.74 -20.46 8.29
C ALA A 3 -7.09 -20.35 6.79
N ARG A 4 -6.97 -21.45 6.03
CA ARG A 4 -7.33 -21.49 4.60
C ARG A 4 -8.85 -21.49 4.41
N THR A 5 -9.58 -22.24 5.23
CA THR A 5 -11.05 -22.25 5.22
C THR A 5 -11.61 -20.89 5.63
N TRP A 6 -11.02 -20.25 6.65
CA TRP A 6 -11.37 -18.89 7.09
C TRP A 6 -11.16 -17.85 5.98
N GLN A 7 -9.98 -17.84 5.34
CA GLN A 7 -9.69 -16.90 4.25
C GLN A 7 -10.63 -17.11 3.05
N GLY A 8 -10.95 -18.36 2.70
CA GLY A 8 -11.91 -18.68 1.64
C GLY A 8 -13.33 -18.18 1.93
N THR A 9 -13.82 -18.36 3.16
CA THR A 9 -15.13 -17.85 3.60
C THR A 9 -15.18 -16.33 3.58
N MET A 10 -14.11 -15.65 3.97
CA MET A 10 -14.04 -14.19 3.95
C MET A 10 -14.00 -13.64 2.53
N ILE A 11 -13.30 -14.30 1.60
CA ILE A 11 -13.35 -13.94 0.17
C ILE A 11 -14.77 -14.11 -0.39
N ALA A 12 -15.47 -15.19 -0.03
CA ALA A 12 -16.85 -15.41 -0.45
C ALA A 12 -17.81 -14.34 0.12
N ALA A 13 -17.62 -13.94 1.38
CA ALA A 13 -18.39 -12.87 2.02
C ALA A 13 -18.11 -11.49 1.40
N ALA A 14 -16.86 -11.21 1.01
CA ALA A 14 -16.48 -9.97 0.32
C ALA A 14 -17.13 -9.84 -1.07
N ARG A 15 -17.37 -10.97 -1.76
CA ARG A 15 -17.96 -11.03 -3.10
C ARG A 15 -19.49 -11.07 -3.12
N SER A 16 -20.16 -11.22 -1.98
CA SER A 16 -21.62 -11.35 -1.92
C SER A 16 -22.31 -9.97 -1.95
N PRO A 17 -23.13 -9.64 -2.97
CA PRO A 17 -23.82 -8.35 -3.04
C PRO A 17 -24.81 -8.12 -1.90
N ARG A 18 -25.46 -9.17 -1.40
CA ARG A 18 -26.42 -9.08 -0.29
C ARG A 18 -25.74 -8.79 1.05
N ILE A 19 -24.60 -9.45 1.29
CA ILE A 19 -23.80 -9.20 2.51
C ILE A 19 -23.16 -7.82 2.41
N LYS A 20 -22.66 -7.45 1.23
CA LYS A 20 -22.13 -6.11 0.95
C LYS A 20 -23.17 -5.03 1.27
N ALA A 21 -24.38 -5.10 0.70
CA ALA A 21 -25.43 -4.13 0.95
C ALA A 21 -25.82 -4.06 2.44
N PHE A 22 -26.08 -5.21 3.07
CA PHE A 22 -26.41 -5.26 4.49
C PHE A 22 -25.32 -4.62 5.38
N MET A 23 -24.05 -4.96 5.12
CA MET A 23 -22.95 -4.47 5.95
C MET A 23 -22.58 -3.02 5.65
N GLN A 24 -22.73 -2.54 4.40
CA GLN A 24 -22.45 -1.15 4.02
C GLN A 24 -23.48 -0.16 4.58
N ASP A 25 -24.74 -0.60 4.73
CA ASP A 25 -25.87 0.26 5.08
C ASP A 25 -26.24 0.22 6.58
N HIS A 26 -25.67 -0.70 7.37
CA HIS A 26 -25.97 -0.84 8.79
C HIS A 26 -25.04 0.03 9.68
N ARG A 27 -25.61 0.83 10.60
CA ARG A 27 -24.82 1.70 11.51
C ARG A 27 -23.97 0.90 12.51
N ALA A 28 -24.40 -0.29 12.90
CA ALA A 28 -23.66 -1.13 13.85
C ALA A 28 -22.32 -1.67 13.31
N THR A 29 -22.13 -1.68 11.99
CA THR A 29 -20.90 -2.17 11.34
C THR A 29 -19.96 -1.04 10.93
N SER A 30 -20.39 0.22 11.05
CA SER A 30 -19.59 1.40 10.67
C SER A 30 -18.36 1.59 11.55
N PHE A 31 -18.39 1.19 12.83
CA PHE A 31 -17.21 1.32 13.71
C PHE A 31 -16.03 0.42 13.25
N LEU A 32 -16.32 -0.70 12.59
CA LEU A 32 -15.28 -1.54 11.97
C LEU A 32 -14.70 -0.86 10.73
N ALA A 33 -15.54 -0.17 9.95
CA ALA A 33 -15.09 0.63 8.83
C ALA A 33 -14.20 1.79 9.31
N ASP A 34 -14.62 2.54 10.34
CA ASP A 34 -13.90 3.71 10.87
C ASP A 34 -12.49 3.36 11.40
N ARG A 35 -12.29 2.11 11.83
CA ARG A 35 -10.97 1.63 12.27
C ARG A 35 -9.99 1.45 11.11
N TYR A 36 -10.44 0.90 9.98
CA TYR A 36 -9.58 0.48 8.87
C TYR A 36 -9.66 1.37 7.64
N VAL A 37 -10.62 2.29 7.60
CA VAL A 37 -10.95 3.17 6.49
C VAL A 37 -11.12 4.59 7.01
N ALA A 38 -10.57 5.55 6.29
CA ALA A 38 -10.58 6.95 6.73
C ALA A 38 -11.88 7.71 6.46
N GLY A 39 -12.83 7.08 5.77
CA GLY A 39 -14.15 7.62 5.48
C GLY A 39 -14.60 7.34 4.05
N LYS A 40 -15.77 7.87 3.70
CA LYS A 40 -16.44 7.61 2.40
C LYS A 40 -15.95 8.55 1.30
N HIS A 41 -15.41 9.71 1.69
CA HIS A 41 -15.00 10.77 0.78
C HIS A 41 -13.50 11.05 0.92
N VAL A 42 -12.92 11.59 -0.13
CA VAL A 42 -11.52 12.02 -0.15
C VAL A 42 -11.21 13.06 0.94
N SER A 43 -12.18 13.90 1.28
CA SER A 43 -12.07 14.88 2.37
C SER A 43 -11.86 14.22 3.72
N ASP A 44 -12.51 13.08 3.95
CA ASP A 44 -12.37 12.31 5.19
C ASP A 44 -10.96 11.71 5.26
N GLY A 45 -10.50 11.17 4.13
CA GLY A 45 -9.13 10.68 3.96
C GLY A 45 -8.07 11.73 4.29
N ALA A 46 -8.20 12.93 3.71
CA ALA A 46 -7.29 14.05 3.96
C ALA A 46 -7.38 14.57 5.40
N ALA A 47 -8.58 14.65 5.98
CA ALA A 47 -8.78 15.05 7.37
C ALA A 47 -8.12 14.07 8.35
N ARG A 48 -8.26 12.76 8.11
CA ARG A 48 -7.61 11.71 8.91
C ARG A 48 -6.09 11.76 8.78
N ALA A 49 -5.57 11.94 7.57
CA ALA A 49 -4.14 12.11 7.32
C ALA A 49 -3.55 13.32 8.07
N ARG A 50 -4.28 14.45 8.08
CA ARG A 50 -3.88 15.64 8.83
C ARG A 50 -3.87 15.39 10.35
N GLY A 51 -4.86 14.68 10.87
CA GLY A 51 -4.91 14.28 12.29
C GLY A 51 -3.70 13.42 12.68
N LEU A 52 -3.40 12.38 11.90
CA LEU A 52 -2.24 11.50 12.13
C LEU A 52 -0.91 12.27 12.13
N MET A 53 -0.76 13.20 11.19
CA MET A 53 0.43 14.05 11.12
C MET A 53 0.54 14.98 12.33
N ALA A 54 -0.55 15.63 12.72
CA ALA A 54 -0.57 16.58 13.84
C ALA A 54 -0.37 15.89 15.20
N GLU A 55 -0.96 14.71 15.39
CA GLU A 55 -0.93 13.99 16.67
C GLU A 55 0.37 13.21 16.91
N ALA A 56 0.98 12.67 15.85
CA ALA A 56 2.05 11.68 15.99
C ALA A 56 3.17 11.82 14.96
N GLY A 57 3.14 12.82 14.07
CA GLY A 57 4.10 12.94 12.97
C GLY A 57 3.99 11.80 11.95
N ILE A 58 2.86 11.07 11.94
CA ILE A 58 2.64 9.92 11.06
C ILE A 58 2.10 10.41 9.72
N ARG A 59 2.78 10.03 8.64
CA ARG A 59 2.42 10.39 7.26
C ARG A 59 1.34 9.44 6.73
N SER A 60 0.80 9.72 5.55
CA SER A 60 -0.25 8.88 4.94
C SER A 60 -0.01 8.61 3.46
N SER A 61 -0.50 7.46 3.00
CA SER A 61 -0.66 7.10 1.59
C SER A 61 -2.16 6.95 1.32
N LEU A 62 -2.77 7.84 0.55
CA LEU A 62 -4.19 7.72 0.22
C LEU A 62 -4.40 6.63 -0.83
N PHE A 63 -5.41 5.80 -0.61
CA PHE A 63 -5.84 4.77 -1.57
C PHE A 63 -7.35 4.82 -1.74
N PHE A 64 -7.82 4.96 -2.98
CA PHE A 64 -9.24 4.89 -3.27
C PHE A 64 -9.68 3.43 -3.42
N MET A 65 -10.68 3.01 -2.65
CA MET A 65 -11.25 1.67 -2.73
C MET A 65 -12.27 1.58 -3.87
N GLY A 66 -11.78 1.52 -5.10
CA GLY A 66 -12.59 1.38 -6.32
C GLY A 66 -12.39 0.02 -6.98
N GLU A 67 -12.80 -1.05 -6.30
CA GLU A 67 -12.58 -2.43 -6.76
C GLU A 67 -13.65 -2.90 -7.77
N TYR A 68 -13.34 -3.96 -8.52
CA TYR A 68 -14.23 -4.57 -9.54
C TYR A 68 -14.54 -3.65 -10.72
N VAL A 69 -13.49 -3.10 -11.33
CA VAL A 69 -13.61 -2.23 -12.49
C VAL A 69 -13.88 -3.06 -13.75
N ASP A 70 -15.14 -3.08 -14.17
CA ASP A 70 -15.62 -3.84 -15.34
C ASP A 70 -16.14 -2.92 -16.47
N SER A 71 -16.08 -1.60 -16.29
CA SER A 71 -16.50 -0.62 -17.29
C SER A 71 -15.49 0.56 -17.42
N PRO A 72 -15.38 1.18 -18.61
CA PRO A 72 -14.56 2.39 -18.80
C PRO A 72 -14.97 3.55 -17.89
N GLU A 73 -16.26 3.68 -17.56
CA GLU A 73 -16.77 4.73 -16.68
C GLU A 73 -16.24 4.58 -15.24
N LEU A 74 -16.18 3.34 -14.74
CA LEU A 74 -15.59 3.04 -13.43
C LEU A 74 -14.07 3.27 -13.42
N VAL A 75 -13.38 3.01 -14.54
CA VAL A 75 -11.96 3.37 -14.67
C VAL A 75 -11.78 4.88 -14.53
N GLU A 76 -12.58 5.69 -15.24
CA GLU A 76 -12.46 7.14 -15.19
C GLU A 76 -12.86 7.72 -13.81
N GLU A 77 -13.86 7.14 -13.14
CA GLU A 77 -14.18 7.47 -11.75
C GLU A 77 -12.98 7.19 -10.82
N ASN A 78 -12.35 6.02 -10.96
CA ASN A 78 -11.17 5.66 -10.19
C ASN A 78 -10.00 6.63 -10.41
N VAL A 79 -9.76 7.05 -11.65
CA VAL A 79 -8.76 8.07 -11.99
C VAL A 79 -9.15 9.42 -11.37
N ALA A 80 -10.42 9.82 -11.47
CA ALA A 80 -10.92 11.06 -10.89
C ALA A 80 -10.75 11.11 -9.37
N GLN A 81 -11.03 10.02 -8.65
CA GLN A 81 -10.85 9.93 -7.20
C GLN A 81 -9.37 10.01 -6.79
N LYS A 82 -8.46 9.43 -7.59
CA LYS A 82 -7.01 9.56 -7.38
C LYS A 82 -6.55 11.02 -7.58
N LEU A 83 -7.04 11.70 -8.62
CA LEU A 83 -6.77 13.13 -8.86
C LEU A 83 -7.34 14.01 -7.73
N ALA A 84 -8.52 13.69 -7.23
CA ALA A 84 -9.12 14.36 -6.08
C ALA A 84 -8.27 14.18 -4.81
N ALA A 85 -7.68 12.99 -4.61
CA ALA A 85 -6.78 12.73 -3.49
C ALA A 85 -5.51 13.59 -3.58
N VAL A 86 -4.93 13.74 -4.77
CA VAL A 86 -3.80 14.65 -5.00
C VAL A 86 -4.16 16.08 -4.65
N ALA A 87 -5.34 16.57 -5.08
CA ALA A 87 -5.80 17.91 -4.77
C ALA A 87 -6.00 18.10 -3.25
N ALA A 88 -6.68 17.17 -2.58
CA ALA A 88 -6.96 17.26 -1.14
C ALA A 88 -5.68 17.22 -0.28
N LEU A 89 -4.70 16.39 -0.64
CA LEU A 89 -3.40 16.34 0.02
C LEU A 89 -2.60 17.63 -0.18
N THR A 90 -2.67 18.21 -1.40
CA THR A 90 -2.02 19.50 -1.70
C THR A 90 -2.58 20.60 -0.80
N THR A 91 -3.90 20.77 -0.76
CA THR A 91 -4.56 21.79 0.06
C THR A 91 -4.31 21.60 1.55
N SER A 92 -4.10 20.36 1.99
CA SER A 92 -3.82 20.03 3.39
C SER A 92 -2.35 20.23 3.78
N GLY A 93 -1.46 20.58 2.84
CA GLY A 93 -0.03 20.75 3.10
C GLY A 93 0.69 19.44 3.45
N LEU A 94 0.12 18.29 3.09
CA LEU A 94 0.65 16.96 3.41
C LEU A 94 1.58 16.44 2.29
N ASP A 95 2.15 15.25 2.50
CA ASP A 95 2.82 14.50 1.43
C ASP A 95 1.85 14.19 0.30
N LEU A 96 2.35 14.16 -0.94
CA LEU A 96 1.58 13.73 -2.10
C LEU A 96 1.89 12.27 -2.40
N HIS A 97 1.38 11.38 -1.56
CA HIS A 97 1.56 9.94 -1.70
C HIS A 97 0.21 9.27 -1.96
N VAL A 98 0.01 8.80 -3.20
CA VAL A 98 -1.24 8.16 -3.64
C VAL A 98 -0.91 6.78 -4.18
N SER A 99 -1.56 5.76 -3.61
CA SER A 99 -1.43 4.38 -4.06
C SER A 99 -2.42 4.08 -5.20
N VAL A 100 -1.93 3.36 -6.21
CA VAL A 100 -2.66 3.05 -7.44
C VAL A 100 -2.42 1.61 -7.83
N ASP A 101 -3.50 0.85 -7.91
CA ASP A 101 -3.53 -0.48 -8.54
C ASP A 101 -3.69 -0.30 -10.06
N PRO A 102 -2.82 -0.88 -10.91
CA PRO A 102 -2.99 -0.88 -12.36
C PRO A 102 -4.36 -1.40 -12.84
N THR A 103 -4.93 -2.41 -12.18
CA THR A 103 -6.27 -2.92 -12.55
C THR A 103 -7.38 -1.90 -12.30
N GLN A 104 -7.25 -1.06 -11.27
CA GLN A 104 -8.20 0.01 -10.99
C GLN A 104 -8.20 1.10 -12.05
N ILE A 105 -7.14 1.22 -12.86
CA ILE A 105 -7.03 2.18 -13.96
C ILE A 105 -7.14 1.50 -15.34
N GLY A 106 -7.68 0.27 -15.36
CA GLY A 106 -8.17 -0.38 -16.58
C GLY A 106 -7.29 -1.48 -17.16
N TYR A 107 -6.32 -2.02 -16.42
CA TYR A 107 -5.40 -3.04 -16.96
C TYR A 107 -6.12 -4.27 -17.54
N HIS A 108 -7.21 -4.73 -16.94
CA HIS A 108 -7.98 -5.87 -17.46
C HIS A 108 -8.94 -5.53 -18.60
N LEU A 109 -9.25 -4.25 -18.81
CA LEU A 109 -10.15 -3.80 -19.88
C LEU A 109 -9.35 -3.43 -21.13
N ASP A 110 -8.34 -2.58 -20.97
CA ASP A 110 -7.51 -2.08 -22.04
C ASP A 110 -6.12 -1.71 -21.51
N PRO A 111 -5.14 -2.63 -21.60
CA PRO A 111 -3.77 -2.40 -21.16
C PRO A 111 -3.11 -1.16 -21.79
N ASP A 112 -3.46 -0.81 -23.04
CA ASP A 112 -2.83 0.30 -23.77
C ASP A 112 -3.23 1.65 -23.18
N LEU A 113 -4.41 1.72 -22.55
CA LEU A 113 -4.91 2.93 -21.90
C LEU A 113 -4.45 3.09 -20.44
N VAL A 114 -3.79 2.09 -19.84
CA VAL A 114 -3.28 2.16 -18.46
C VAL A 114 -2.20 3.23 -18.35
N ARG A 115 -1.23 3.25 -19.29
CA ARG A 115 -0.11 4.19 -19.24
C ARG A 115 -0.57 5.65 -19.35
N PRO A 116 -1.40 6.07 -20.32
CA PRO A 116 -1.93 7.43 -20.38
C PRO A 116 -2.64 7.87 -19.09
N ARG A 117 -3.40 6.98 -18.45
CA ARG A 117 -4.09 7.27 -17.18
C ARG A 117 -3.12 7.41 -16.01
N ALA A 118 -2.13 6.52 -15.93
CA ALA A 118 -1.07 6.60 -14.92
C ALA A 118 -0.23 7.89 -15.08
N GLU A 119 0.10 8.27 -16.34
CA GLU A 119 0.78 9.53 -16.65
C GLU A 119 -0.03 10.74 -16.19
N ARG A 120 -1.35 10.75 -16.42
CA ARG A 120 -2.24 11.82 -15.96
C ARG A 120 -2.18 12.00 -14.44
N ILE A 121 -2.23 10.90 -13.68
CA ILE A 121 -2.14 10.94 -12.20
C ILE A 121 -0.75 11.38 -11.75
N ALA A 122 0.32 10.82 -12.33
CA ALA A 122 1.68 11.14 -11.93
C ALA A 122 2.09 12.58 -12.27
N ARG A 123 1.62 13.13 -13.41
CA ARG A 123 1.77 14.56 -13.75
C ARG A 123 1.02 15.44 -12.76
N ALA A 124 -0.21 15.07 -12.40
CA ALA A 124 -0.95 15.81 -11.39
C ALA A 124 -0.23 15.87 -10.03
N ILE A 125 0.61 14.89 -9.70
CA ILE A 125 1.49 14.93 -8.52
C ILE A 125 2.74 15.79 -8.78
N ALA A 126 3.36 15.66 -9.97
CA ALA A 126 4.56 16.38 -10.37
C ALA A 126 4.36 17.91 -10.38
N ASP A 127 3.20 18.36 -10.85
CA ASP A 127 2.86 19.77 -11.06
C ASP A 127 2.50 20.51 -9.76
N ARG A 128 2.44 19.80 -8.63
CA ARG A 128 2.07 20.39 -7.33
C ARG A 128 3.31 20.78 -6.53
N PRO A 129 3.29 21.95 -5.88
CA PRO A 129 4.39 22.37 -5.03
C PRO A 129 4.44 21.50 -3.77
N VAL A 130 5.60 20.94 -3.49
CA VAL A 130 5.87 20.11 -2.31
C VAL A 130 7.13 20.65 -1.64
N GLY A 131 7.08 20.83 -0.32
CA GLY A 131 8.24 21.33 0.43
C GLY A 131 9.36 20.28 0.46
N GLU A 132 10.60 20.72 0.64
CA GLU A 132 11.80 19.85 0.55
C GLU A 132 11.73 18.59 1.45
N GLN A 133 11.03 18.67 2.58
CA GLN A 133 10.88 17.58 3.55
C GLN A 133 9.66 16.67 3.32
N ARG A 134 8.91 16.89 2.24
CA ARG A 134 7.69 16.16 1.91
C ARG A 134 7.91 15.25 0.70
N LEU A 135 7.41 14.02 0.81
CA LEU A 135 7.52 13.04 -0.27
C LEU A 135 6.39 13.25 -1.28
N ARG A 136 6.72 13.13 -2.56
CA ARG A 136 5.73 13.06 -3.64
C ARG A 136 5.98 11.84 -4.50
N CYS A 137 4.99 10.96 -4.61
CA CYS A 137 4.98 9.89 -5.59
C CYS A 137 3.58 9.31 -5.79
N MET A 138 3.34 8.83 -7.00
CA MET A 138 2.35 7.79 -7.26
C MET A 138 3.00 6.45 -6.91
N MET A 139 2.51 5.79 -5.86
CA MET A 139 2.92 4.44 -5.53
C MET A 139 2.11 3.46 -6.37
N ILE A 140 2.80 2.72 -7.24
CA ILE A 140 2.19 1.68 -8.05
C ILE A 140 2.18 0.42 -7.20
N ASP A 141 0.99 0.04 -6.75
CA ASP A 141 0.76 -1.12 -5.91
C ASP A 141 0.93 -2.40 -6.74
N MET A 142 1.41 -3.46 -6.09
CA MET A 142 1.68 -4.74 -6.75
C MET A 142 0.59 -5.73 -6.43
N GLU A 143 -0.13 -6.13 -7.47
CA GLU A 143 -1.25 -7.05 -7.41
C GLU A 143 -0.76 -8.51 -7.57
N ASP A 144 -1.54 -9.38 -8.22
CA ASP A 144 -1.12 -10.77 -8.39
C ASP A 144 -0.05 -10.96 -9.47
N GLU A 145 0.44 -12.18 -9.58
CA GLU A 145 1.55 -12.56 -10.46
C GLU A 145 1.29 -12.27 -11.95
N SER A 146 0.01 -12.28 -12.38
CA SER A 146 -0.36 -12.06 -13.78
C SER A 146 -0.03 -10.66 -14.30
N VAL A 147 0.06 -9.68 -13.40
CA VAL A 147 0.37 -8.28 -13.75
C VAL A 147 1.73 -7.81 -13.27
N THR A 148 2.53 -8.66 -12.60
CA THR A 148 3.81 -8.24 -12.02
C THR A 148 4.77 -7.64 -13.04
N GLY A 149 4.99 -8.32 -14.17
CA GLY A 149 5.87 -7.81 -15.23
C GLY A 149 5.37 -6.50 -15.84
N PRO A 150 4.11 -6.44 -16.32
CA PRO A 150 3.48 -5.23 -16.81
C PRO A 150 3.51 -4.05 -15.84
N THR A 151 3.30 -4.28 -14.53
CA THR A 151 3.38 -3.26 -13.49
C THR A 151 4.79 -2.68 -13.35
N ILE A 152 5.83 -3.53 -13.37
CA ILE A 152 7.23 -3.08 -13.34
C ILE A 152 7.54 -2.25 -14.61
N ALA A 153 7.09 -2.71 -15.78
CA ALA A 153 7.29 -1.98 -17.04
C ALA A 153 6.60 -0.62 -17.05
N LEU A 154 5.38 -0.53 -16.50
CA LEU A 154 4.66 0.73 -16.32
C LEU A 154 5.44 1.68 -15.42
N HIS A 155 5.89 1.21 -14.25
CA HIS A 155 6.72 2.00 -13.35
C HIS A 155 7.97 2.53 -14.05
N ASP A 156 8.72 1.66 -14.72
CA ASP A 156 9.99 2.03 -15.35
C ASP A 156 9.78 3.08 -16.44
N ALA A 157 8.75 2.94 -17.28
CA ALA A 157 8.41 3.90 -18.31
C ALA A 157 8.02 5.29 -17.76
N LEU A 158 7.29 5.33 -16.64
CA LEU A 158 6.91 6.59 -15.98
C LEU A 158 8.13 7.25 -15.29
N ALA A 159 8.99 6.45 -14.67
CA ALA A 159 10.22 6.92 -14.06
C ALA A 159 11.20 7.48 -15.11
N ASP A 160 11.36 6.80 -16.26
CA ASP A 160 12.19 7.27 -17.38
C ASP A 160 11.64 8.58 -17.99
N ALA A 161 10.34 8.83 -17.87
CA ALA A 161 9.70 10.09 -18.23
C ALA A 161 9.88 11.20 -17.17
N GLY A 162 10.64 10.95 -16.10
CA GLY A 162 10.90 11.91 -15.02
C GLY A 162 9.71 12.12 -14.07
N LEU A 163 8.70 11.25 -14.11
CA LEU A 163 7.51 11.37 -13.26
C LEU A 163 7.78 10.82 -11.84
N PRO A 164 7.15 11.41 -10.80
CA PRO A 164 7.35 10.99 -9.43
C PRO A 164 6.57 9.69 -9.17
N VAL A 165 7.20 8.55 -9.44
CA VAL A 165 6.61 7.22 -9.23
C VAL A 165 7.44 6.38 -8.26
N ALA A 166 6.77 5.42 -7.63
CA ALA A 166 7.35 4.41 -6.77
C ALA A 166 6.71 3.05 -7.08
N LEU A 167 7.38 1.97 -6.69
CA LEU A 167 6.97 0.60 -7.02
C LEU A 167 6.81 -0.25 -5.77
N THR A 168 5.77 -1.08 -5.73
CA THR A 168 5.65 -2.14 -4.73
C THR A 168 6.27 -3.45 -5.23
N LEU A 169 7.02 -4.17 -4.38
CA LEU A 169 7.55 -5.50 -4.64
C LEU A 169 7.21 -6.45 -3.48
N GLN A 170 7.10 -7.75 -3.77
CA GLN A 170 6.52 -8.73 -2.85
C GLN A 170 7.53 -9.82 -2.44
N ALA A 171 7.94 -9.84 -1.17
CA ALA A 171 8.98 -10.74 -0.65
C ALA A 171 8.67 -12.24 -0.79
N TYR A 172 7.40 -12.64 -0.95
CA TYR A 172 7.05 -14.04 -1.18
C TYR A 172 7.40 -14.56 -2.58
N LEU A 173 7.64 -13.72 -3.59
CA LEU A 173 7.97 -14.19 -4.94
C LEU A 173 9.47 -14.50 -5.06
N ARG A 174 9.79 -15.55 -5.80
CA ARG A 174 11.20 -15.92 -6.08
C ARG A 174 11.90 -14.91 -6.98
N ARG A 175 11.16 -14.27 -7.90
CA ARG A 175 11.69 -13.26 -8.85
C ARG A 175 12.09 -11.94 -8.20
N THR A 176 11.54 -11.63 -7.03
CA THR A 176 11.66 -10.29 -6.42
C THR A 176 13.10 -9.89 -6.11
N GLU A 177 14.02 -10.82 -5.87
CA GLU A 177 15.42 -10.48 -5.67
C GLU A 177 16.06 -9.87 -6.92
N ALA A 178 15.75 -10.42 -8.11
CA ALA A 178 16.23 -9.90 -9.38
C ALA A 178 15.56 -8.57 -9.72
N ASP A 179 14.24 -8.48 -9.54
CA ASP A 179 13.47 -7.25 -9.77
C ASP A 179 13.99 -6.12 -8.85
N LEU A 180 14.18 -6.38 -7.55
CA LEU A 180 14.73 -5.41 -6.60
C LEU A 180 16.15 -4.98 -6.98
N ALA A 181 17.00 -5.90 -7.45
CA ALA A 181 18.35 -5.54 -7.91
C ALA A 181 18.31 -4.54 -9.06
N ALA A 182 17.36 -4.70 -9.99
CA ALA A 182 17.18 -3.77 -11.10
C ALA A 182 16.69 -2.40 -10.62
N GLN A 183 15.73 -2.38 -9.70
CA GLN A 183 15.18 -1.13 -9.15
C GLN A 183 16.19 -0.38 -8.26
N ILE A 184 17.07 -1.10 -7.56
CA ILE A 184 18.22 -0.50 -6.86
C ILE A 184 19.12 0.22 -7.85
N ARG A 185 19.51 -0.42 -8.97
CA ARG A 185 20.37 0.23 -9.99
C ARG A 185 19.73 1.47 -10.61
N ARG A 186 18.40 1.53 -10.67
CA ARG A 186 17.63 2.68 -11.17
C ARG A 186 17.46 3.81 -10.14
N GLY A 187 17.89 3.62 -8.89
CA GLY A 187 17.65 4.60 -7.82
C GLY A 187 16.16 4.77 -7.47
N SER A 188 15.37 3.72 -7.71
CA SER A 188 13.91 3.80 -7.55
C SER A 188 13.47 3.88 -6.10
N LYS A 189 12.22 4.29 -5.87
CA LYS A 189 11.58 4.20 -4.56
C LYS A 189 10.77 2.90 -4.51
N VAL A 190 11.05 2.03 -3.55
CA VAL A 190 10.42 0.71 -3.51
C VAL A 190 9.82 0.40 -2.16
N ARG A 191 8.52 0.11 -2.19
CA ARG A 191 7.74 -0.51 -1.12
C ARG A 191 7.92 -2.02 -1.15
N LEU A 192 8.63 -2.56 -0.17
CA LEU A 192 8.72 -4.00 0.03
C LEU A 192 7.62 -4.45 0.97
N VAL A 193 6.72 -5.32 0.48
CA VAL A 193 5.67 -5.99 1.26
C VAL A 193 5.95 -7.49 1.36
N ARG A 194 5.21 -8.21 2.21
CA ARG A 194 5.23 -9.68 2.22
C ARG A 194 4.70 -10.27 0.90
N GLY A 195 3.62 -9.70 0.36
CA GLY A 195 2.76 -10.30 -0.66
C GLY A 195 1.45 -10.80 -0.05
N ALA A 196 0.32 -10.54 -0.71
CA ALA A 196 -1.04 -10.81 -0.21
C ALA A 196 -1.75 -11.96 -0.93
N PHE A 197 -1.18 -12.46 -2.02
CA PHE A 197 -1.80 -13.48 -2.88
C PHE A 197 -1.22 -14.88 -2.62
N VAL A 198 -1.89 -15.90 -3.16
CA VAL A 198 -1.45 -17.29 -3.07
C VAL A 198 -0.79 -17.68 -4.39
N GLY A 199 0.53 -17.78 -4.39
CA GLY A 199 1.30 -18.29 -5.53
C GLY A 199 1.63 -19.77 -5.39
N GLY A 200 1.80 -20.47 -6.51
CA GLY A 200 2.30 -21.85 -6.53
C GLY A 200 3.78 -21.94 -6.10
N ASN A 201 4.23 -23.09 -5.60
CA ASN A 201 5.61 -23.30 -5.10
C ASN A 201 6.71 -22.96 -6.13
N ALA A 202 6.39 -23.07 -7.43
CA ALA A 202 7.31 -22.76 -8.52
C ALA A 202 7.63 -21.26 -8.62
N ILE A 203 6.68 -20.40 -8.23
CA ILE A 203 6.73 -18.95 -8.42
C ILE A 203 6.95 -18.23 -7.08
N ALA A 204 6.42 -18.79 -5.98
CA ALA A 204 6.45 -18.20 -4.66
C ALA A 204 7.05 -19.14 -3.58
N PHE A 205 7.65 -18.55 -2.56
CA PHE A 205 7.88 -19.19 -1.27
C PHE A 205 6.54 -19.37 -0.57
N THR A 206 6.24 -20.60 -0.13
CA THR A 206 4.95 -20.91 0.52
C THR A 206 5.07 -21.14 2.01
N LYS A 207 6.28 -21.43 2.53
CA LYS A 207 6.52 -21.51 3.97
C LYS A 207 6.77 -20.12 4.55
N VAL A 208 6.13 -19.83 5.68
CA VAL A 208 6.28 -18.54 6.38
C VAL A 208 7.74 -18.25 6.73
N SER A 209 8.52 -19.27 7.14
CA SER A 209 9.94 -19.13 7.44
C SER A 209 10.77 -18.73 6.21
N GLU A 210 10.49 -19.33 5.05
CA GLU A 210 11.16 -19.01 3.78
C GLU A 210 10.81 -17.59 3.32
N ILE A 211 9.55 -17.18 3.43
CA ILE A 211 9.11 -15.81 3.11
C ILE A 211 9.80 -14.80 4.03
N LYS A 212 9.84 -15.04 5.34
CA LYS A 212 10.53 -14.15 6.29
C LYS A 212 12.02 -14.08 6.04
N ALA A 213 12.66 -15.21 5.73
CA ALA A 213 14.08 -15.25 5.37
C ALA A 213 14.35 -14.45 4.09
N ASN A 214 13.49 -14.57 3.07
CA ASN A 214 13.62 -13.77 1.86
C ASN A 214 13.39 -12.28 2.12
N TYR A 215 12.40 -11.92 2.94
CA TYR A 215 12.14 -10.54 3.33
C TYR A 215 13.38 -9.91 3.98
N ARG A 216 14.02 -10.60 4.94
CA ARG A 216 15.26 -10.13 5.57
C ARG A 216 16.38 -9.90 4.54
N ARG A 217 16.63 -10.88 3.66
CA ARG A 217 17.62 -10.71 2.58
C ARG A 217 17.32 -9.50 1.69
N LEU A 218 16.05 -9.27 1.35
CA LEU A 218 15.66 -8.12 0.54
C LEU A 218 15.85 -6.80 1.29
N ILE A 219 15.56 -6.75 2.60
CA ILE A 219 15.88 -5.61 3.47
C ILE A 219 17.39 -5.33 3.47
N ASP A 220 18.23 -6.35 3.66
CA ASP A 220 19.70 -6.19 3.64
C ASP A 220 20.17 -5.56 2.31
N ARG A 221 19.57 -5.96 1.18
CA ARG A 221 19.90 -5.39 -0.15
C ARG A 221 19.40 -3.96 -0.29
N MET A 222 18.20 -3.66 0.20
CA MET A 222 17.62 -2.31 0.20
C MET A 222 18.48 -1.30 0.97
N PHE A 223 19.19 -1.74 2.02
CA PHE A 223 20.08 -0.90 2.84
C PHE A 223 21.57 -1.08 2.51
N SER A 224 21.91 -1.74 1.40
CA SER A 224 23.30 -1.88 0.97
C SER A 224 23.94 -0.56 0.56
N GLU A 225 25.27 -0.48 0.60
CA GLU A 225 26.03 0.67 0.10
C GLU A 225 25.72 0.97 -1.37
N ALA A 226 25.55 -0.07 -2.20
CA ALA A 226 25.16 0.07 -3.59
C ALA A 226 23.77 0.72 -3.76
N ALA A 227 22.82 0.40 -2.87
CA ALA A 227 21.52 1.04 -2.88
C ALA A 227 21.60 2.51 -2.45
N PHE A 228 22.41 2.81 -1.44
CA PHE A 228 22.62 4.18 -0.99
C PHE A 228 23.25 5.05 -2.10
N ALA A 229 24.32 4.55 -2.72
CA ALA A 229 25.03 5.25 -3.80
C ALA A 229 24.15 5.47 -5.04
N ALA A 230 23.20 4.56 -5.32
CA ALA A 230 22.26 4.71 -6.42
C ALA A 230 21.11 5.70 -6.15
N GLY A 231 21.00 6.25 -4.93
CA GLY A 231 19.88 7.12 -4.54
C GLY A 231 18.56 6.37 -4.36
N PHE A 232 18.62 5.06 -4.12
CA PHE A 232 17.45 4.23 -3.86
C PHE A 232 16.72 4.69 -2.59
N TYR A 233 15.39 4.63 -2.58
CA TYR A 233 14.59 5.00 -1.41
C TYR A 233 13.83 3.78 -0.87
N PRO A 234 14.28 3.19 0.27
CA PRO A 234 13.66 2.00 0.81
C PRO A 234 12.40 2.31 1.63
N ILE A 235 11.35 1.54 1.36
CA ILE A 235 10.09 1.56 2.12
C ILE A 235 9.79 0.14 2.62
N VAL A 236 9.83 -0.06 3.94
CA VAL A 236 9.61 -1.37 4.57
C VAL A 236 8.16 -1.47 5.06
N ALA A 237 7.30 -2.09 4.26
CA ALA A 237 5.86 -2.17 4.51
C ALA A 237 5.44 -3.49 5.18
N THR A 238 5.43 -3.49 6.51
CA THR A 238 5.09 -4.66 7.33
C THR A 238 4.59 -4.25 8.71
N HIS A 239 3.85 -5.14 9.37
CA HIS A 239 3.49 -5.01 10.78
C HIS A 239 4.36 -5.90 11.68
N ASP A 240 5.33 -6.61 11.12
CA ASP A 240 6.25 -7.47 11.88
C ASP A 240 7.36 -6.63 12.50
N THR A 241 7.26 -6.40 13.81
CA THR A 241 8.21 -5.60 14.58
C THR A 241 9.62 -6.19 14.61
N ALA A 242 9.78 -7.50 14.37
CA ALA A 242 11.10 -8.10 14.22
C ALA A 242 11.74 -7.74 12.87
N LEU A 243 10.94 -7.53 11.83
CA LEU A 243 11.44 -7.01 10.55
C LEU A 243 11.73 -5.51 10.63
N HIS A 244 10.95 -4.74 11.40
CA HIS A 244 11.29 -3.33 11.69
C HIS A 244 12.64 -3.23 12.39
N ALA A 245 12.85 -4.00 13.46
CA ALA A 245 14.13 -4.00 14.18
C ALA A 245 15.31 -4.41 13.28
N HIS A 246 15.12 -5.40 12.41
CA HIS A 246 16.14 -5.82 11.45
C HIS A 246 16.46 -4.73 10.42
N ALA A 247 15.44 -4.05 9.88
CA ALA A 247 15.62 -2.94 8.96
C ALA A 247 16.34 -1.74 9.60
N ILE A 248 16.03 -1.42 10.86
CA ILE A 248 16.76 -0.37 11.61
C ILE A 248 18.23 -0.75 11.74
N ALA A 249 18.54 -1.99 12.15
CA ALA A 249 19.93 -2.45 12.25
C ALA A 249 20.67 -2.45 10.90
N ALA A 250 19.98 -2.84 9.82
CA ALA A 250 20.54 -2.79 8.46
C ALA A 250 20.81 -1.33 8.02
N ALA A 251 19.88 -0.41 8.30
CA ALA A 251 20.04 1.01 8.03
C ALA A 251 21.23 1.62 8.82
N GLU A 252 21.31 1.34 10.12
CA GLU A 252 22.40 1.82 11.00
C GLU A 252 23.77 1.30 10.54
N SER A 253 23.87 0.00 10.25
CA SER A 253 25.13 -0.59 9.77
C SER A 253 25.53 -0.12 8.37
N GLY A 254 24.56 0.17 7.50
CA GLY A 254 24.79 0.75 6.18
C GLY A 254 24.96 2.27 6.17
N GLY A 255 24.91 2.95 7.34
CA GLY A 255 25.07 4.40 7.44
C GLY A 255 23.89 5.23 6.92
N TRP A 256 22.69 4.64 6.81
CA TRP A 256 21.50 5.32 6.32
C TRP A 256 20.93 6.29 7.37
N PRO A 257 20.83 7.59 7.08
CA PRO A 257 20.25 8.55 8.01
C PRO A 257 18.75 8.29 8.20
N LYS A 258 18.23 8.49 9.42
CA LYS A 258 16.77 8.48 9.64
C LYS A 258 16.07 9.47 8.72
N GLY A 259 14.94 9.06 8.15
CA GLY A 259 14.20 9.84 7.16
C GLY A 259 14.66 9.67 5.71
N SER A 260 15.79 9.00 5.46
CA SER A 260 16.19 8.55 4.10
C SER A 260 15.46 7.26 3.66
N TYR A 261 14.68 6.66 4.56
CA TYR A 261 13.83 5.49 4.35
C TYR A 261 12.55 5.65 5.19
N GLU A 262 11.56 4.80 4.97
CA GLU A 262 10.33 4.81 5.80
C GLU A 262 9.77 3.41 6.09
N PHE A 263 9.00 3.34 7.18
CA PHE A 263 8.18 2.20 7.53
C PHE A 263 6.73 2.45 7.15
N GLU A 264 6.09 1.42 6.62
CA GLU A 264 4.69 1.50 6.23
C GLU A 264 3.85 0.40 6.86
N MET A 265 2.66 0.79 7.30
CA MET A 265 1.66 -0.09 7.89
C MET A 265 0.27 0.29 7.39
N LEU A 266 -0.70 -0.58 7.60
CA LEU A 266 -2.10 -0.30 7.27
C LEU A 266 -2.74 0.47 8.42
N LEU A 267 -3.62 1.42 8.09
CA LEU A 267 -4.49 2.05 9.08
C LEU A 267 -5.28 1.00 9.88
N GLY A 268 -5.39 1.19 11.19
CA GLY A 268 -6.15 0.32 12.09
C GLY A 268 -5.46 -0.99 12.51
N VAL A 269 -4.29 -1.31 11.95
CA VAL A 269 -3.57 -2.56 12.24
C VAL A 269 -2.30 -2.25 13.03
N ARG A 270 -2.25 -2.69 14.29
CA ARG A 270 -1.10 -2.52 15.19
C ARG A 270 -0.56 -1.07 15.23
N GLU A 271 -1.45 -0.08 15.33
CA GLU A 271 -1.08 1.34 15.30
C GLU A 271 -0.10 1.73 16.42
N GLU A 272 -0.06 0.96 17.52
CA GLU A 272 0.95 1.13 18.57
C GLU A 272 2.37 1.02 18.02
N ALA A 273 2.64 0.06 17.12
CA ALA A 273 3.95 -0.10 16.51
C ALA A 273 4.32 1.10 15.62
N ALA A 274 3.33 1.68 14.94
CA ALA A 274 3.51 2.88 14.14
C ALA A 274 3.86 4.10 14.99
N ARG A 275 3.15 4.28 16.11
CA ARG A 275 3.42 5.36 17.07
C ARG A 275 4.78 5.19 17.76
N ASP A 276 5.15 3.98 18.13
CA ASP A 276 6.45 3.69 18.74
C ASP A 276 7.61 4.00 17.77
N LEU A 277 7.50 3.63 16.50
CA LEU A 277 8.50 3.97 15.48
C LEU A 277 8.59 5.49 15.26
N ALA A 278 7.45 6.17 15.14
CA ALA A 278 7.41 7.62 14.98
C ALA A 278 8.02 8.35 16.18
N ALA A 279 7.73 7.90 17.41
CA ALA A 279 8.30 8.46 18.64
C ALA A 279 9.83 8.27 18.72
N ARG A 280 10.38 7.24 18.05
CA ARG A 280 11.82 7.00 17.91
C ARG A 280 12.46 7.82 16.79
N GLY A 281 11.71 8.71 16.13
CA GLY A 281 12.16 9.56 15.04
C GLY A 281 12.24 8.85 13.68
N GLU A 282 11.70 7.64 13.56
CA GLU A 282 11.58 6.98 12.25
C GLU A 282 10.50 7.64 11.41
N ARG A 283 10.68 7.65 10.09
CA ARG A 283 9.62 8.07 9.18
C ARG A 283 8.60 6.94 9.05
N VAL A 284 7.35 7.22 9.42
CA VAL A 284 6.26 6.25 9.37
C VAL A 284 5.13 6.77 8.50
N ARG A 285 4.60 5.91 7.64
CA ARG A 285 3.43 6.20 6.80
C ARG A 285 2.36 5.13 7.00
N LEU A 286 1.11 5.57 7.16
CA LEU A 286 -0.04 4.66 7.14
C LEU A 286 -0.71 4.64 5.77
N TYR A 287 -0.93 3.43 5.25
CA TYR A 287 -1.79 3.18 4.10
C TYR A 287 -3.23 3.43 4.50
N LEU A 288 -3.83 4.44 3.87
CA LEU A 288 -5.04 5.10 4.32
C LEU A 288 -6.10 4.96 3.21
N PRO A 289 -6.89 3.88 3.25
CA PRO A 289 -7.94 3.65 2.28
C PRO A 289 -9.15 4.55 2.57
N PHE A 290 -9.81 5.00 1.52
CA PHE A 290 -11.05 5.79 1.58
C PHE A 290 -11.98 5.40 0.42
N GLY A 291 -13.27 5.69 0.56
CA GLY A 291 -14.29 5.39 -0.45
C GLY A 291 -15.48 4.63 0.12
N LYS A 292 -16.57 4.58 -0.67
CA LYS A 292 -17.83 3.95 -0.25
C LYS A 292 -17.74 2.42 -0.20
N ASP A 293 -16.88 1.82 -1.01
CA ASP A 293 -16.72 0.36 -1.11
C ASP A 293 -15.77 -0.24 -0.06
N TRP A 294 -16.01 0.10 1.20
CA TRP A 294 -15.17 -0.32 2.33
C TRP A 294 -15.27 -1.81 2.67
N TRP A 295 -16.41 -2.46 2.39
CA TRP A 295 -16.69 -3.82 2.84
C TRP A 295 -15.72 -4.86 2.24
N PRO A 296 -15.53 -4.95 0.91
CA PRO A 296 -14.58 -5.89 0.32
C PRO A 296 -13.16 -5.75 0.86
N TYR A 297 -12.73 -4.51 1.14
CA TYR A 297 -11.42 -4.22 1.71
C TYR A 297 -11.34 -4.66 3.18
N ALA A 298 -12.27 -4.23 4.03
CA ALA A 298 -12.26 -4.52 5.45
C ALA A 298 -12.35 -6.02 5.74
N VAL A 299 -13.18 -6.76 4.99
CA VAL A 299 -13.33 -8.21 5.13
C VAL A 299 -12.03 -8.95 4.82
N ARG A 300 -11.29 -8.53 3.79
CA ARG A 300 -9.97 -9.11 3.49
C ARG A 300 -8.99 -8.88 4.64
N ARG A 301 -8.95 -7.67 5.21
CA ARG A 301 -8.07 -7.33 6.35
C ARG A 301 -8.41 -8.12 7.61
N ILE A 302 -9.70 -8.38 7.87
CA ILE A 302 -10.14 -9.24 8.97
C ILE A 302 -9.82 -10.72 8.68
N GLY A 303 -9.97 -11.14 7.42
CA GLY A 303 -9.65 -12.49 6.97
C GLY A 303 -8.16 -12.86 7.08
N GLU A 304 -7.27 -11.89 6.87
CA GLU A 304 -5.82 -12.08 6.93
C GLU A 304 -5.30 -12.39 8.35
N TYR A 305 -6.05 -12.06 9.40
CA TYR A 305 -5.70 -12.32 10.79
C TYR A 305 -6.88 -12.91 11.57
N PRO A 306 -6.93 -14.24 11.81
CA PRO A 306 -8.02 -14.88 12.53
C PRO A 306 -8.28 -14.34 13.95
N GLY A 307 -7.28 -13.71 14.59
CA GLY A 307 -7.44 -13.02 15.87
C GLY A 307 -8.41 -11.83 15.81
N ASN A 308 -8.64 -11.27 14.62
CA ASN A 308 -9.61 -10.20 14.38
C ASN A 308 -11.05 -10.72 14.27
N ALA A 309 -11.28 -12.04 14.30
CA ALA A 309 -12.63 -12.63 14.23
C ALA A 309 -13.54 -12.16 15.39
N LYS A 310 -12.96 -11.85 16.57
CA LYS A 310 -13.72 -11.29 17.69
C LYS A 310 -14.37 -9.94 17.36
N LEU A 311 -13.73 -9.13 16.51
CA LEU A 311 -14.27 -7.83 16.04
C LEU A 311 -15.51 -8.01 15.16
N LEU A 312 -15.54 -9.06 14.32
CA LEU A 312 -16.71 -9.45 13.52
C LEU A 312 -17.87 -9.89 14.41
N VAL A 313 -17.60 -10.78 15.37
CA VAL A 313 -18.62 -11.27 16.30
C VAL A 313 -19.22 -10.12 17.12
N SER A 314 -18.40 -9.20 17.65
CA SER A 314 -18.93 -8.04 18.38
C SER A 314 -19.79 -7.11 17.50
N SER A 315 -19.50 -7.01 16.20
CA SER A 315 -20.28 -6.15 15.29
C SER A 315 -21.64 -6.72 14.88
N LEU A 316 -21.87 -8.01 15.10
CA LEU A 316 -23.14 -8.69 14.79
C LEU A 316 -24.12 -8.67 15.98
N PHE A 317 -23.65 -8.29 17.17
CA PHE A 317 -24.43 -8.27 18.42
C PHE A 317 -24.46 -6.89 19.12
N SER A 318 -24.15 -5.80 18.40
CA SER A 318 -24.33 -4.41 18.85
C SER A 318 -25.28 -3.64 17.93
#